data_AF-A0A8S3FAQ9-F1
#
_entry.id   AF-A0A8S3FAQ9-F1
#
_cell.length_a   1.000
_cell.length_b   1.000
_cell.length_c   1.000
_cell.angle_alpha   90.00
_cell.angle_beta   90.00
_cell.angle_gamma   90.00
#
_symmetry.space_group_name_H-M   'P 1'
#
loop_
_entity.id
_entity.type
_entity.pdbx_description
1 polymer ?
#
loop_
_entity_poly.entity_id
_entity_poly.type
_entity_poly.pdbx_seq_one_letter_code
_entity_poly.pdbx_strand_id
1 'polypeptide(L)'
;FGVSNGEECNTRFLREHLGWQGLMMDGTYEKLSIHLHRENISSKNINELLTKYKTPTILNLLSIDLDFDDYFVWKSILQANRFRARMVIIEFNYMIPVNENRVVDPTQDARRWTGTNHFGAGILALAALGLYGYTLVYGEQNGANLFFVQEHLLAQQKVLGDVLSVEQLHVSKPITGWSYKPELDHSRSWIWSDTIWKP
;
A
#
# COMPACT_ATOMS: atom_id res chain seq x y z
N PHE A 1 -5.61 -5.63 2.07
CA PHE A 1 -6.78 -4.76 2.27
C PHE A 1 -7.29 -4.36 0.90
N GLY A 2 -8.57 -3.97 0.78
CA GLY A 2 -9.25 -3.74 -0.51
C GLY A 2 -9.10 -4.89 -1.48
N VAL A 3 -9.39 -6.10 -1.00
CA VAL A 3 -9.20 -7.32 -1.81
C VAL A 3 -10.36 -7.60 -2.77
N SER A 4 -11.38 -6.72 -2.83
CA SER A 4 -12.62 -6.95 -3.55
C SER A 4 -13.23 -8.30 -3.14
N ASN A 5 -13.70 -9.10 -4.10
CA ASN A 5 -14.19 -10.46 -3.87
C ASN A 5 -13.09 -11.51 -3.62
N GLY A 6 -11.81 -11.11 -3.61
CA GLY A 6 -10.65 -11.97 -3.39
C GLY A 6 -10.11 -12.67 -4.64
N GLU A 7 -10.61 -12.36 -5.85
CA GLU A 7 -10.17 -12.97 -7.11
C GLU A 7 -8.99 -12.23 -7.77
N GLU A 8 -8.92 -10.92 -7.61
CA GLU A 8 -7.84 -10.05 -8.12
C GLU A 8 -7.13 -9.39 -6.94
N CYS A 9 -6.23 -10.14 -6.28
CA CYS A 9 -5.46 -9.61 -5.17
C CYS A 9 -4.09 -10.30 -5.03
N ASN A 10 -3.14 -9.60 -4.39
CA ASN A 10 -1.75 -10.06 -4.22
C ASN A 10 -1.59 -11.38 -3.43
N THR A 11 -2.64 -11.84 -2.75
CA THR A 11 -2.60 -13.01 -1.86
C THR A 11 -3.37 -14.22 -2.38
N ARG A 12 -4.06 -14.11 -3.52
CA ARG A 12 -4.87 -15.19 -4.07
C ARG A 12 -4.07 -16.47 -4.29
N PHE A 13 -2.92 -16.38 -4.95
CA PHE A 13 -2.06 -17.55 -5.20
C PHE A 13 -1.61 -18.21 -3.90
N LEU A 14 -1.21 -17.41 -2.90
CA LEU A 14 -0.81 -17.92 -1.59
C LEU A 14 -1.96 -18.67 -0.90
N ARG A 15 -3.16 -18.12 -0.99
CA ARG A 15 -4.37 -18.71 -0.40
C ARG A 15 -4.74 -20.04 -1.07
N GLU A 16 -4.80 -20.06 -2.39
CA GLU A 16 -5.32 -21.21 -3.16
C GLU A 16 -4.31 -22.36 -3.30
N HIS A 17 -3.01 -22.06 -3.28
CA HIS A 17 -1.98 -23.07 -3.57
C HIS A 17 -1.01 -23.33 -2.41
N LEU A 18 -0.85 -22.40 -1.48
CA LEU A 18 0.12 -22.52 -0.38
C LEU A 18 -0.55 -22.60 1.00
N GLY A 19 -1.89 -22.71 1.04
CA GLY A 19 -2.66 -22.86 2.27
C GLY A 19 -2.61 -21.63 3.18
N TRP A 20 -2.32 -20.45 2.63
CA TRP A 20 -2.30 -19.20 3.40
C TRP A 20 -3.71 -18.84 3.87
N GLN A 21 -3.86 -18.59 5.18
CA GLN A 21 -5.15 -18.29 5.83
C GLN A 21 -5.17 -16.88 6.46
N GLY A 22 -4.40 -15.95 5.90
CA GLY A 22 -4.31 -14.60 6.46
C GLY A 22 -5.63 -13.84 6.39
N LEU A 23 -5.73 -12.82 7.25
CA LEU A 23 -6.87 -11.91 7.30
C LEU A 23 -6.98 -11.13 5.99
N MET A 24 -8.15 -11.16 5.37
CA MET A 24 -8.50 -10.27 4.26
C MET A 24 -9.67 -9.38 4.67
N MET A 25 -9.64 -8.14 4.18
CA MET A 25 -10.68 -7.15 4.47
C MET A 25 -10.95 -6.29 3.24
N ASP A 26 -12.22 -5.97 3.03
CA ASP A 26 -12.73 -5.15 1.93
C ASP A 26 -13.93 -4.31 2.37
N GLY A 27 -14.17 -3.13 1.78
CA GLY A 27 -15.29 -2.26 2.16
C GLY A 27 -16.67 -2.78 1.76
N THR A 28 -16.75 -3.62 0.73
CA THR A 28 -18.00 -4.07 0.11
C THR A 28 -18.22 -5.57 0.26
N TYR A 29 -17.18 -6.38 0.04
CA TYR A 29 -17.29 -7.82 -0.06
C TYR A 29 -17.07 -8.53 1.27
N GLU A 30 -17.78 -9.65 1.45
CA GLU A 30 -17.59 -10.58 2.57
C GLU A 30 -17.59 -12.02 2.04
N LYS A 31 -16.61 -12.82 2.49
CA LYS A 31 -16.54 -14.25 2.17
C LYS A 31 -15.76 -14.97 3.28
N LEU A 32 -16.46 -15.35 4.34
CA LEU A 32 -15.86 -15.94 5.54
C LEU A 32 -15.09 -17.24 5.26
N SER A 33 -15.49 -17.99 4.22
CA SER A 33 -14.79 -19.23 3.81
C SER A 33 -13.35 -19.01 3.36
N ILE A 34 -12.96 -17.76 3.06
CA ILE A 34 -11.59 -17.37 2.74
C ILE A 34 -11.02 -16.36 3.75
N HIS A 35 -11.64 -16.18 4.91
CA HIS A 35 -11.27 -15.14 5.90
C HIS A 35 -11.33 -13.70 5.34
N LEU A 36 -12.26 -13.45 4.41
CA LEU A 36 -12.58 -12.11 3.93
C LEU A 36 -13.73 -11.52 4.75
N HIS A 37 -13.44 -10.42 5.46
CA HIS A 37 -14.39 -9.68 6.25
C HIS A 37 -14.72 -8.32 5.62
N ARG A 38 -15.99 -7.91 5.69
CA ARG A 38 -16.38 -6.59 5.24
C ARG A 38 -16.07 -5.53 6.29
N GLU A 39 -15.17 -4.61 5.99
CA GLU A 39 -14.71 -3.53 6.87
C GLU A 39 -14.42 -2.24 6.12
N ASN A 40 -14.87 -1.11 6.66
CA ASN A 40 -14.52 0.22 6.16
C ASN A 40 -13.18 0.66 6.78
N ILE A 41 -12.08 0.33 6.12
CA ILE A 41 -10.72 0.56 6.62
C ILE A 41 -10.35 2.04 6.50
N SER A 42 -9.68 2.57 7.52
CA SER A 42 -9.08 3.90 7.53
C SER A 42 -7.87 3.93 8.45
N SER A 43 -7.08 5.01 8.36
CA SER A 43 -5.97 5.26 9.29
C SER A 43 -6.41 5.35 10.76
N LYS A 44 -7.68 5.67 11.02
CA LYS A 44 -8.22 5.84 12.38
C LYS A 44 -8.65 4.53 13.06
N ASN A 45 -8.88 3.47 12.30
CA ASN A 45 -9.42 2.22 12.85
C ASN A 45 -8.59 0.98 12.53
N ILE A 46 -7.56 1.07 11.68
CA ILE A 46 -6.85 -0.12 11.22
C ILE A 46 -6.18 -0.89 12.37
N ASN A 47 -5.64 -0.20 13.37
CA ASN A 47 -5.00 -0.87 14.51
C ASN A 47 -6.02 -1.62 15.38
N GLU A 48 -7.22 -1.07 15.55
CA GLU A 48 -8.35 -1.71 16.22
C GLU A 48 -8.85 -2.92 15.42
N LEU A 49 -8.95 -2.81 14.09
CA LEU A 49 -9.35 -3.92 13.22
C LEU A 49 -8.34 -5.08 13.29
N LEU A 50 -7.04 -4.79 13.20
CA LEU A 50 -6.00 -5.81 13.36
C LEU A 50 -6.09 -6.50 14.72
N THR A 51 -6.40 -5.76 15.78
CA THR A 51 -6.62 -6.30 17.13
C THR A 51 -7.90 -7.15 17.22
N LYS A 52 -9.01 -6.66 16.66
CA LYS A 52 -10.33 -7.33 16.63
C LYS A 52 -10.21 -8.73 16.04
N TYR A 53 -9.47 -8.85 14.94
CA TYR A 53 -9.25 -10.11 14.24
C TYR A 53 -8.06 -10.93 14.78
N LYS A 54 -7.50 -10.55 15.93
CA LYS A 54 -6.40 -11.25 16.61
C LYS A 54 -5.19 -11.47 15.68
N THR A 55 -4.90 -10.46 14.85
CA THR A 55 -3.76 -10.51 13.92
C THR A 55 -2.46 -10.65 14.71
N PRO A 56 -1.51 -11.49 14.29
CA PRO A 56 -0.19 -11.55 14.89
C PRO A 56 0.50 -10.18 14.86
N THR A 57 1.22 -9.83 15.92
CA THR A 57 2.00 -8.58 15.98
C THR A 57 3.14 -8.56 14.95
N ILE A 58 3.67 -9.73 14.59
CA ILE A 58 4.62 -9.91 13.48
C ILE A 58 3.94 -10.65 12.33
N LEU A 59 3.69 -9.95 11.23
CA LEU A 59 3.09 -10.50 10.01
C LEU A 59 4.19 -10.95 9.05
N ASN A 60 3.94 -11.98 8.25
CA ASN A 60 4.82 -12.31 7.13
C ASN A 60 4.61 -11.35 5.95
N LEU A 61 3.36 -11.02 5.67
CA LEU A 61 2.95 -10.19 4.54
C LEU A 61 1.81 -9.25 4.95
N LEU A 62 1.91 -8.00 4.51
CA LEU A 62 0.85 -7.00 4.57
C LEU A 62 0.64 -6.46 3.16
N SER A 63 -0.54 -6.67 2.57
CA SER A 63 -0.92 -6.07 1.29
C SER A 63 -1.93 -4.96 1.55
N ILE A 64 -1.67 -3.75 1.04
CA ILE A 64 -2.53 -2.57 1.18
C ILE A 64 -2.86 -2.07 -0.23
N ASP A 65 -4.15 -2.05 -0.52
CA ASP A 65 -4.71 -1.60 -1.78
C ASP A 65 -6.08 -1.04 -1.40
N LEU A 66 -6.19 0.28 -1.29
CA LEU A 66 -7.37 0.98 -0.77
C LEU A 66 -7.73 2.20 -1.63
N ASP A 67 -7.10 2.33 -2.80
CA ASP A 67 -7.10 3.46 -3.74
C ASP A 67 -6.59 4.78 -3.16
N PHE A 68 -7.05 5.17 -1.97
CA PHE A 68 -6.89 6.50 -1.37
C PHE A 68 -6.18 6.49 -0.03
N ASP A 69 -6.51 5.53 0.83
CA ASP A 69 -6.10 5.53 2.24
C ASP A 69 -4.74 4.87 2.47
N ASP A 70 -4.13 4.28 1.44
CA ASP A 70 -2.95 3.39 1.48
C ASP A 70 -1.81 3.94 2.33
N TYR A 71 -1.36 5.15 1.98
CA TYR A 71 -0.29 5.85 2.68
C TYR A 71 -0.62 6.05 4.17
N PHE A 72 -1.82 6.55 4.47
CA PHE A 72 -2.22 6.89 5.84
C PHE A 72 -2.51 5.67 6.70
N VAL A 73 -3.00 4.58 6.10
CA VAL A 73 -3.20 3.30 6.76
C VAL A 73 -1.85 2.69 7.13
N TRP A 74 -0.91 2.63 6.19
CA TRP A 74 0.43 2.14 6.48
C TRP A 74 1.13 3.00 7.53
N LYS A 75 1.03 4.33 7.38
CA LYS A 75 1.48 5.32 8.35
C LYS A 75 0.97 5.02 9.76
N SER A 76 -0.33 4.81 9.92
CA SER A 76 -0.96 4.52 11.22
C SER A 76 -0.45 3.21 11.84
N ILE A 77 -0.24 2.18 11.04
CA ILE A 77 0.37 0.91 11.49
C ILE A 77 1.80 1.14 11.98
N LEU A 78 2.59 1.94 11.25
CA LEU A 78 3.95 2.30 11.64
C LEU A 78 3.96 3.10 12.96
N GLN A 79 3.12 4.13 13.10
CA GLN A 79 3.02 4.98 14.31
C GLN A 79 2.67 4.21 15.56
N ALA A 80 1.66 3.34 15.46
CA ALA A 80 1.20 2.58 16.62
C ALA A 80 2.29 1.64 17.17
N ASN A 81 3.24 1.22 16.32
CA ASN A 81 4.34 0.32 16.67
C ASN A 81 3.90 -0.99 17.34
N ARG A 82 2.68 -1.45 17.04
CA ARG A 82 2.09 -2.69 17.57
C ARG A 82 2.17 -3.86 16.60
N PHE A 83 2.13 -3.54 15.30
CA PHE A 83 2.15 -4.51 14.22
C PHE A 83 3.29 -4.19 13.26
N ARG A 84 3.99 -5.23 12.79
CA ARG A 84 5.09 -5.13 11.85
C ARG A 84 5.05 -6.29 10.87
N ALA A 85 5.14 -6.02 9.57
CA ALA A 85 5.16 -7.05 8.54
C ALA A 85 6.58 -7.27 8.03
N ARG A 86 6.98 -8.50 7.70
CA ARG A 86 8.29 -8.75 7.08
C ARG A 86 8.37 -8.18 5.66
N MET A 87 7.25 -8.23 4.95
CA MET A 87 7.06 -7.64 3.63
C MET A 87 5.77 -6.83 3.60
N VAL A 88 5.81 -5.67 2.95
CA VAL A 88 4.64 -4.86 2.64
C VAL A 88 4.52 -4.76 1.12
N ILE A 89 3.33 -5.04 0.59
CA ILE A 89 2.95 -4.75 -0.78
C ILE A 89 1.94 -3.61 -0.70
N ILE A 90 2.16 -2.52 -1.42
CA ILE A 90 1.28 -1.35 -1.34
C ILE A 90 1.01 -0.77 -2.72
N GLU A 91 -0.25 -0.44 -2.98
CA GLU A 91 -0.64 0.27 -4.19
C GLU A 91 0.06 1.63 -4.25
N PHE A 92 0.48 2.03 -5.45
CA PHE A 92 1.01 3.36 -5.70
C PHE A 92 0.46 3.95 -6.98
N ASN A 93 0.48 5.28 -7.04
CA ASN A 93 0.11 6.02 -8.23
C ASN A 93 1.34 6.25 -9.11
N TYR A 94 1.49 5.39 -10.13
CA TYR A 94 2.58 5.47 -11.11
C TYR A 94 2.58 6.75 -11.95
N MET A 95 1.46 7.49 -12.00
CA MET A 95 1.36 8.74 -12.79
C MET A 95 2.00 9.93 -12.09
N ILE A 96 2.26 9.82 -10.79
CA ILE A 96 2.97 10.86 -10.04
C ILE A 96 4.45 10.76 -10.43
N PRO A 97 5.06 11.85 -10.94
CA PRO A 97 6.48 11.88 -11.28
C PRO A 97 7.36 11.36 -10.14
N VAL A 98 8.38 10.59 -10.49
CA VAL A 98 9.28 9.93 -9.52
C VAL A 98 9.95 10.89 -8.54
N ASN A 99 10.15 12.14 -8.93
CA ASN A 99 10.76 13.18 -8.11
C ASN A 99 9.74 13.99 -7.29
N GLU A 100 8.45 13.63 -7.33
CA GLU A 100 7.40 14.32 -6.61
C GLU A 100 6.89 13.48 -5.42
N ASN A 101 7.03 14.06 -4.24
CA ASN A 101 6.64 13.44 -2.98
C ASN A 101 5.16 13.70 -2.64
N ARG A 102 4.25 13.35 -3.55
CA ARG A 102 2.81 13.67 -3.43
C ARG A 102 1.98 12.52 -2.87
N VAL A 103 0.98 12.89 -2.07
CA VAL A 103 -0.03 12.02 -1.49
C VAL A 103 -1.38 12.74 -1.54
N VAL A 104 -2.48 12.00 -1.76
CA VAL A 104 -3.83 12.53 -1.55
C VAL A 104 -4.21 12.41 -0.08
N ASP A 105 -4.66 13.51 0.56
CA ASP A 105 -5.22 13.46 1.91
C ASP A 105 -6.70 13.03 1.87
N PRO A 106 -7.05 11.82 2.32
CA PRO A 106 -8.42 11.33 2.27
C PRO A 106 -9.38 12.15 3.14
N THR A 107 -8.87 12.93 4.11
CA THR A 107 -9.70 13.80 4.96
C THR A 107 -10.06 15.13 4.29
N GLN A 108 -9.28 15.55 3.28
CA GLN A 108 -9.52 16.77 2.53
C GLN A 108 -10.30 16.53 1.24
N ASP A 109 -10.57 15.26 0.89
CA ASP A 109 -11.31 14.94 -0.31
C ASP A 109 -12.39 13.86 -0.13
N ALA A 110 -13.59 14.34 0.18
CA ALA A 110 -14.77 13.50 0.38
C ALA A 110 -15.24 12.78 -0.90
N ARG A 111 -14.79 13.18 -2.10
CA ARG A 111 -15.19 12.51 -3.36
C ARG A 111 -14.57 11.13 -3.51
N ARG A 112 -13.51 10.83 -2.75
CA ARG A 112 -12.73 9.57 -2.86
C ARG A 112 -12.27 9.33 -4.30
N TRP A 113 -11.90 8.11 -4.66
CA TRP A 113 -11.48 7.84 -6.02
C TRP A 113 -12.67 7.93 -6.99
N THR A 114 -12.49 8.67 -8.07
CA THR A 114 -13.54 8.95 -9.08
C THR A 114 -13.20 8.32 -10.44
N GLY A 115 -12.26 7.37 -10.49
CA GLY A 115 -11.77 6.78 -11.74
C GLY A 115 -10.76 7.66 -12.49
N THR A 116 -10.24 8.71 -11.85
CA THR A 116 -9.21 9.61 -12.40
C THR A 116 -7.82 9.23 -11.89
N ASN A 117 -6.80 9.97 -12.31
CA ASN A 117 -5.43 9.82 -11.82
C ASN A 117 -5.17 10.44 -10.44
N HIS A 118 -6.19 10.97 -9.78
CA HIS A 118 -6.07 11.57 -8.46
C HIS A 118 -6.44 10.56 -7.39
N PHE A 119 -5.44 9.78 -6.94
CA PHE A 119 -5.56 8.77 -5.90
C PHE A 119 -4.19 8.45 -5.28
N GLY A 120 -4.22 7.81 -4.11
CA GLY A 120 -3.06 7.21 -3.46
C GLY A 120 -1.86 8.14 -3.23
N ALA A 121 -0.68 7.56 -3.40
CA ALA A 121 0.61 8.20 -3.16
C ALA A 121 1.62 7.83 -4.26
N GLY A 122 2.57 8.74 -4.50
CA GLY A 122 3.67 8.50 -5.42
C GLY A 122 4.74 7.59 -4.81
N ILE A 123 5.59 7.00 -5.66
CA ILE A 123 6.68 6.12 -5.22
C ILE A 123 7.62 6.79 -4.21
N LEU A 124 7.93 8.08 -4.40
CA LEU A 124 8.83 8.81 -3.51
C LEU A 124 8.23 9.00 -2.12
N ALA A 125 6.91 9.23 -2.03
CA ALA A 125 6.21 9.33 -0.76
C ALA A 125 6.22 8.01 0.01
N LEU A 126 5.95 6.91 -0.69
CA LEU A 126 5.95 5.59 -0.09
C LEU A 126 7.38 5.14 0.29
N ALA A 127 8.39 5.49 -0.51
CA ALA A 127 9.79 5.26 -0.18
C ALA A 127 10.21 6.03 1.09
N ALA A 128 9.82 7.30 1.20
CA ALA A 128 10.07 8.11 2.40
C ALA A 128 9.37 7.55 3.65
N LEU A 129 8.13 7.07 3.52
CA LEU A 129 7.44 6.38 4.61
C LEU A 129 8.10 5.03 4.96
N GLY A 130 8.70 4.36 3.99
CA GLY A 130 9.45 3.12 4.20
C GLY A 130 10.64 3.28 5.15
N LEU A 131 11.27 4.46 5.21
CA LEU A 131 12.44 4.74 6.06
C LEU A 131 12.22 4.43 7.56
N TYR A 132 10.98 4.21 7.99
CA TYR A 132 10.63 3.66 9.30
C TYR A 132 10.84 2.13 9.40
N GLY A 133 12.01 1.66 8.97
CA GLY A 133 12.48 0.28 9.14
C GLY A 133 12.24 -0.65 7.94
N TYR A 134 11.91 -0.10 6.78
CA TYR A 134 11.70 -0.82 5.54
C TYR A 134 12.51 -0.23 4.39
N THR A 135 12.81 -1.08 3.42
CA THR A 135 13.47 -0.70 2.19
C THR A 135 12.57 -1.06 1.02
N LEU A 136 12.36 -0.13 0.09
CA LEU A 136 11.71 -0.41 -1.19
C LEU A 136 12.65 -1.30 -2.02
N VAL A 137 12.19 -2.48 -2.43
CA VAL A 137 13.04 -3.44 -3.16
C VAL A 137 12.55 -3.72 -4.58
N TYR A 138 11.28 -3.44 -4.88
CA TYR A 138 10.73 -3.71 -6.21
C TYR A 138 9.49 -2.84 -6.49
N GLY A 139 9.42 -2.29 -7.70
CA GLY A 139 8.20 -1.75 -8.29
C GLY A 139 7.68 -2.71 -9.36
N GLU A 140 6.42 -3.14 -9.22
CA GLU A 140 5.79 -4.05 -10.16
C GLU A 140 5.78 -3.45 -11.57
N GLN A 141 6.13 -4.25 -12.59
CA GLN A 141 6.21 -3.76 -13.97
C GLN A 141 4.90 -3.27 -14.56
N ASN A 142 3.75 -3.69 -14.02
CA ASN A 142 2.46 -3.14 -14.42
C ASN A 142 2.20 -1.75 -13.80
N GLY A 143 2.96 -1.34 -12.78
CA GLY A 143 2.81 -0.05 -12.14
C GLY A 143 1.66 0.04 -11.13
N ALA A 144 1.19 -1.08 -10.60
CA ALA A 144 0.15 -1.09 -9.55
C ALA A 144 0.76 -1.13 -8.15
N ASN A 145 1.76 -2.01 -7.91
CA ASN A 145 2.25 -2.29 -6.57
C ASN A 145 3.73 -1.98 -6.36
N LEU A 146 4.08 -1.54 -5.14
CA LEU A 146 5.42 -1.46 -4.61
C LEU A 146 5.65 -2.52 -3.53
N PHE A 147 6.87 -3.03 -3.45
CA PHE A 147 7.27 -4.08 -2.51
C PHE A 147 8.36 -3.57 -1.58
N PHE A 148 8.08 -3.64 -0.30
CA PHE A 148 8.98 -3.24 0.78
C PHE A 148 9.33 -4.43 1.64
N VAL A 149 10.58 -4.50 2.09
CA VAL A 149 11.07 -5.55 3.01
C VAL A 149 11.67 -4.88 4.23
N GLN A 150 11.51 -5.50 5.40
CA GLN A 150 12.14 -5.01 6.63
C GLN A 150 13.66 -4.96 6.47
N GLU A 151 14.25 -3.82 6.81
CA GLU A 151 15.66 -3.55 6.57
C GLU A 151 16.59 -4.59 7.24
N HIS A 152 16.25 -5.02 8.46
CA HIS A 152 17.05 -6.01 9.18
C HIS A 152 17.11 -7.37 8.47
N LEU A 153 16.09 -7.74 7.69
CA LEU A 153 16.10 -8.98 6.91
C LEU A 153 17.06 -8.87 5.72
N LEU A 154 17.10 -7.70 5.05
CA LEU A 154 18.04 -7.44 3.97
C LEU A 154 19.48 -7.37 4.49
N ALA A 155 19.69 -6.78 5.66
CA ALA A 155 20.99 -6.74 6.34
C ALA A 155 21.49 -8.15 6.70
N GLN A 156 20.61 -9.03 7.20
CA GLN A 156 20.95 -10.43 7.49
C GLN A 156 21.37 -11.20 6.24
N GLN A 157 20.74 -10.92 5.09
CA GLN A 157 21.09 -11.51 3.80
C GLN A 157 22.28 -10.81 3.12
N LYS A 158 22.78 -9.71 3.67
CA LYS A 158 23.89 -8.89 3.13
C LYS A 158 23.62 -8.31 1.74
N VAL A 159 22.35 -8.01 1.43
CA VAL A 159 21.92 -7.46 0.12
C VAL A 159 21.43 -6.01 0.22
N LEU A 160 21.52 -5.38 1.40
CA LEU A 160 21.03 -4.01 1.60
C LEU A 160 21.76 -2.99 0.68
N GLY A 161 23.04 -3.22 0.39
CA GLY A 161 23.83 -2.37 -0.52
C GLY A 161 23.53 -2.60 -2.01
N ASP A 162 22.79 -3.66 -2.35
CA ASP A 162 22.47 -4.02 -3.75
C ASP A 162 21.07 -3.52 -4.17
N VAL A 163 20.37 -2.82 -3.28
CA VAL A 163 19.04 -2.28 -3.56
C VAL A 163 19.13 -1.13 -4.55
N LEU A 164 18.29 -1.19 -5.58
CA LEU A 164 18.17 -0.16 -6.61
C LEU A 164 17.63 1.17 -6.06
N SER A 165 17.93 2.28 -6.74
CA SER A 165 17.38 3.58 -6.37
C SER A 165 15.87 3.67 -6.66
N VAL A 166 15.19 4.63 -6.04
CA VAL A 166 13.76 4.90 -6.30
C VAL A 166 13.49 5.14 -7.78
N GLU A 167 14.39 5.84 -8.48
CA GLU A 167 14.30 6.09 -9.92
C GLU A 167 14.42 4.81 -10.75
N GLN A 168 15.28 3.89 -10.35
CA GLN A 168 15.44 2.59 -11.01
C GLN A 168 14.27 1.64 -10.74
N LEU A 169 13.59 1.81 -9.60
CA LEU A 169 12.42 1.03 -9.19
C LEU A 169 11.10 1.63 -9.69
N HIS A 170 11.11 2.88 -10.16
CA HIS A 170 9.92 3.54 -10.65
C HIS A 170 9.49 3.04 -12.02
N VAL A 171 8.20 2.76 -12.14
CA VAL A 171 7.55 2.40 -13.40
C VAL A 171 6.63 3.56 -13.77
N SER A 172 6.89 4.24 -14.88
CA SER A 172 6.16 5.42 -15.34
C SER A 172 5.18 5.17 -16.48
N LYS A 173 4.98 3.90 -16.86
CA LYS A 173 4.04 3.46 -17.91
C LYS A 173 3.11 2.39 -17.35
N PRO A 174 1.78 2.59 -17.35
CA PRO A 174 0.86 1.68 -16.66
C PRO A 174 0.30 0.53 -17.45
N ILE A 175 -0.13 -0.45 -16.65
CA ILE A 175 -1.14 -1.51 -16.82
C ILE A 175 -1.84 -1.47 -18.19
N THR A 176 -1.39 -2.32 -19.11
CA THR A 176 -2.15 -2.63 -20.31
C THR A 176 -3.52 -3.20 -19.94
N GLY A 177 -4.60 -2.57 -20.41
CA GLY A 177 -5.97 -3.08 -20.26
C GLY A 177 -6.90 -2.29 -19.33
N TRP A 178 -6.39 -1.30 -18.58
CA TRP A 178 -7.24 -0.40 -17.78
C TRP A 178 -7.39 0.96 -18.45
N SER A 179 -8.64 1.40 -18.64
CA SER A 179 -8.98 2.70 -19.22
C SER A 179 -8.95 3.80 -18.15
N TYR A 180 -7.78 4.07 -17.57
CA TYR A 180 -7.63 5.28 -16.76
C TYR A 180 -7.82 6.50 -17.66
N LYS A 181 -8.64 7.47 -17.24
CA LYS A 181 -8.65 8.78 -17.87
C LYS A 181 -7.36 9.48 -17.47
N PRO A 182 -6.40 9.71 -18.38
CA PRO A 182 -5.07 10.21 -18.04
C PRO A 182 -5.07 11.70 -17.65
N GLU A 183 -6.22 12.35 -17.66
CA GLU A 183 -6.35 13.77 -17.36
C GLU A 183 -6.12 14.03 -15.87
N LEU A 184 -5.12 14.85 -15.56
CA LEU A 184 -4.89 15.39 -14.21
C LEU A 184 -6.14 16.15 -13.77
N ASP A 185 -6.78 15.66 -12.70
CA ASP A 185 -7.86 16.40 -12.06
C ASP A 185 -7.29 17.63 -11.34
N HIS A 186 -7.17 18.73 -12.08
CA HIS A 186 -6.67 20.01 -11.56
C HIS A 186 -7.59 20.65 -10.51
N SER A 187 -8.80 20.10 -10.28
CA SER A 187 -9.72 20.56 -9.23
C SER A 187 -9.42 19.95 -7.86
N ARG A 188 -8.46 19.03 -7.77
CA ARG A 188 -8.14 18.26 -6.57
C ARG A 188 -6.72 18.58 -6.07
N SER A 189 -6.59 18.59 -4.75
CA SER A 189 -5.36 19.02 -4.08
C SER A 189 -4.50 17.82 -3.70
N TRP A 190 -3.20 17.94 -3.95
CA TRP A 190 -2.18 17.04 -3.41
C TRP A 190 -1.52 17.68 -2.20
N ILE A 191 -1.05 16.86 -1.27
CA ILE A 191 -0.16 17.30 -0.20
C ILE A 191 1.21 16.64 -0.33
N TRP A 192 2.22 17.30 0.21
CA TRP A 192 3.60 16.80 0.21
C TRP A 192 3.84 15.98 1.46
N SER A 193 4.40 14.76 1.32
CA SER A 193 4.45 13.82 2.46
C SER A 193 5.38 14.26 3.60
N ASP A 194 6.36 15.12 3.31
CA ASP A 194 7.24 15.79 4.28
C ASP A 194 6.48 16.71 5.27
N THR A 195 5.30 17.18 4.89
CA THR A 195 4.40 17.95 5.78
C THR A 195 3.58 17.05 6.71
N ILE A 196 3.46 15.76 6.39
CA ILE A 196 2.60 14.79 7.09
C ILE A 196 3.36 14.07 8.20
N TRP A 197 4.65 13.84 8.01
CA TRP A 197 5.48 13.12 8.96
C TRP A 197 6.83 13.82 9.11
N LYS A 198 7.07 14.39 10.30
CA LYS A 198 8.40 14.83 10.72
C LYS A 198 9.05 13.73 11.56
N PRO A 199 10.31 13.36 11.30
CA PRO A 199 11.03 12.36 12.09
C PRO A 199 11.01 12.67 13.59
#